data_AF-A0A970G638-F1
#
_entry.id   AF-A0A970G638-F1
#
_cell.length_a   1.000
_cell.length_b   1.000
_cell.length_c   1.000
_cell.angle_alpha   90.00
_cell.angle_beta   90.00
_cell.angle_gamma   90.00
#
_symmetry.space_group_name_H-M   'P 1'
#
loop_
_entity.id
_entity.type
_entity.pdbx_description
1 polymer ?
#
loop_
_entity_poly.entity_id
_entity_poly.type
_entity_poly.pdbx_seq_one_letter_code
_entity_poly.pdbx_strand_id
1 'polypeptide(L)'
;MRSAKETENFPYRLNTVCYFEVDKNGNVSQVYHKNKSDKKRVFEAYQRAMNKSTTLYAVWPGNWSSDLFIIDDLDAFAKAFNFI
;
A
#
# COMPACT_ATOMS: atom_id res chain seq x y z
N MET A 1 -5.93 -3.58 -13.39
CA MET A 1 -5.13 -3.57 -12.16
C MET A 1 -3.68 -3.30 -12.56
N ARG A 2 -2.99 -2.36 -11.91
CA ARG A 2 -1.66 -1.87 -12.30
C ARG A 2 -0.59 -2.28 -11.26
N SER A 3 0.67 -2.31 -11.66
CA SER A 3 1.81 -2.54 -10.76
C SER A 3 2.35 -1.22 -10.21
N ALA A 4 2.63 -1.15 -8.90
CA ALA A 4 3.32 -0.01 -8.31
C ALA A 4 4.78 0.04 -8.77
N LYS A 5 5.44 -1.12 -8.93
CA LYS A 5 6.82 -1.23 -9.43
C LYS A 5 6.99 -0.70 -10.86
N GLU A 6 6.02 -0.97 -11.73
CA GLU A 6 6.04 -0.51 -13.13
C GLU A 6 5.62 0.96 -13.27
N THR A 7 5.09 1.56 -12.20
CA THR A 7 4.70 2.97 -12.19
C THR A 7 5.87 3.82 -11.73
N GLU A 8 6.43 4.60 -12.65
CA GLU A 8 7.51 5.52 -12.35
C GLU A 8 7.09 6.48 -11.22
N ASN A 9 7.87 6.51 -10.13
CA ASN A 9 7.65 7.35 -8.96
C ASN A 9 6.24 7.23 -8.34
N PHE A 10 5.74 6.00 -8.14
CA PHE A 10 4.47 5.77 -7.44
C PHE A 10 4.39 6.58 -6.12
N PRO A 11 3.33 7.36 -5.87
CA PRO A 11 3.35 8.38 -4.83
C PRO A 11 2.90 7.85 -3.47
N TYR A 12 3.71 6.98 -2.87
CA TYR A 12 3.34 6.20 -1.69
C TYR A 12 2.79 6.99 -0.49
N ARG A 13 3.26 8.23 -0.29
CA ARG A 13 2.91 9.07 0.86
C ARG A 13 1.79 10.09 0.60
N LEU A 14 1.25 10.16 -0.61
CA LEU A 14 0.19 11.14 -0.89
C LEU A 14 -1.06 10.81 -0.06
N ASN A 15 -1.62 11.84 0.59
CA ASN A 15 -2.82 11.71 1.43
C ASN A 15 -4.06 11.23 0.65
N THR A 16 -4.02 11.33 -0.68
CA THR A 16 -5.05 10.88 -1.60
C THR A 16 -4.94 9.40 -1.95
N VAL A 17 -3.78 8.76 -1.72
CA VAL A 17 -3.62 7.32 -1.88
C VAL A 17 -4.33 6.60 -0.73
N CYS A 18 -5.08 5.55 -1.03
CA CYS A 18 -5.78 4.74 -0.05
C CYS A 18 -5.26 3.31 -0.10
N TYR A 19 -4.72 2.81 1.01
CA TYR A 19 -4.23 1.43 1.11
C TYR A 19 -5.28 0.51 1.72
N PHE A 20 -5.26 -0.73 1.26
CA PHE A 20 -5.98 -1.83 1.86
C PHE A 20 -5.22 -3.13 1.64
N GLU A 21 -5.45 -4.10 2.50
CA GLU A 21 -4.91 -5.45 2.35
C GLU A 21 -6.05 -6.46 2.15
N VAL A 22 -5.74 -7.53 1.42
CA VAL A 22 -6.65 -8.65 1.22
C VAL A 22 -5.97 -9.91 1.74
N ASP A 23 -6.64 -10.63 2.63
CA ASP A 23 -6.15 -11.90 3.15
C ASP A 23 -6.43 -13.08 2.20
N LYS A 24 -5.96 -14.28 2.56
CA LYS A 24 -6.15 -15.50 1.76
C LYS A 24 -7.61 -15.95 1.66
N ASN A 25 -8.47 -15.48 2.55
CA ASN A 25 -9.91 -15.77 2.56
C ASN A 25 -10.71 -14.72 1.77
N GLY A 26 -10.05 -13.69 1.23
CA GLY A 26 -10.68 -12.59 0.52
C GLY A 26 -11.22 -11.48 1.43
N ASN A 27 -10.91 -11.49 2.73
CA ASN A 27 -11.31 -10.40 3.63
C ASN A 27 -10.49 -9.15 3.32
N VAL A 28 -11.18 -8.02 3.19
CA VAL A 28 -10.59 -6.72 2.89
C VAL A 28 -10.48 -5.91 4.17
N SER A 29 -9.29 -5.38 4.46
CA SER A 29 -9.05 -4.49 5.60
C SER A 29 -8.36 -3.20 5.15
N GLN A 30 -8.86 -2.06 5.62
CA GLN A 30 -8.27 -0.76 5.30
C GLN A 30 -6.97 -0.54 6.08
N VAL A 31 -5.94 -0.05 5.40
CA VAL A 31 -4.66 0.34 6.02
C VAL A 31 -4.58 1.87 6.05
N TYR A 32 -4.82 2.44 7.23
CA TYR A 32 -4.66 3.87 7.45
C TYR A 32 -3.18 4.25 7.41
N HIS A 33 -2.83 5.33 6.72
CA HIS A 33 -1.44 5.78 6.57
C HIS A 33 -1.23 7.30 6.71
N LYS A 34 -2.32 8.07 6.85
CA LYS A 34 -2.30 9.54 6.73
C LYS A 34 -1.63 10.22 7.92
N ASN A 35 -1.69 9.62 9.11
CA ASN A 35 -1.17 10.23 10.32
C ASN A 35 0.07 9.51 10.83
N LYS A 36 0.92 10.22 11.59
CA LYS A 36 2.10 9.63 12.24
C LYS A 36 1.74 8.48 13.19
N SER A 37 0.57 8.55 13.85
CA SER A 37 0.03 7.48 14.70
C SER A 37 -0.28 6.20 13.92
N ASP A 38 -0.58 6.32 12.62
CA ASP A 38 -0.90 5.18 11.78
C ASP A 38 0.35 4.43 11.29
N LYS A 39 1.55 5.00 11.47
CA LYS A 39 2.83 4.39 11.05
C LYS A 39 2.98 2.94 11.55
N LYS A 40 2.52 2.65 12.78
CA LYS A 40 2.53 1.29 13.34
C LYS A 40 1.66 0.33 12.51
N ARG A 41 0.45 0.75 12.14
CA ARG A 41 -0.48 -0.06 11.34
C ARG A 41 0.03 -0.31 9.93
N VAL A 42 0.64 0.71 9.32
CA VAL A 42 1.30 0.59 8.00
C VAL A 42 2.45 -0.42 8.08
N PHE A 43 3.25 -0.36 9.14
CA PHE A 43 4.34 -1.31 9.37
C PHE A 43 3.83 -2.74 9.57
N GLU A 44 2.78 -2.94 10.36
CA GLU A 44 2.16 -4.25 10.55
C GLU A 44 1.60 -4.82 9.24
N ALA A 45 0.97 -3.99 8.39
CA ALA A 45 0.50 -4.40 7.06
C ALA A 45 1.67 -4.79 6.14
N TYR A 46 2.77 -4.02 6.17
CA TYR A 46 4.00 -4.36 5.47
C TYR A 46 4.56 -5.71 5.93
N GLN A 47 4.61 -5.98 7.24
CA GLN A 47 5.07 -7.26 7.79
C GLN A 47 4.18 -8.42 7.34
N ARG A 48 2.86 -8.24 7.30
CA ARG A 48 1.92 -9.25 6.79
C ARG A 48 2.13 -9.53 5.30
N ALA A 49 2.32 -8.48 4.50
CA ALA A 49 2.63 -8.61 3.07
C ALA A 49 3.97 -9.34 2.84
N MET A 50 5.01 -8.99 3.59
CA MET A 50 6.31 -9.68 3.57
C MET A 50 6.21 -11.17 3.91
N ASN A 51 5.38 -11.50 4.91
CA ASN A 51 5.11 -12.88 5.30
C ASN A 51 4.15 -13.62 4.34
N LYS A 52 3.71 -12.98 3.25
CA LYS A 52 2.76 -13.52 2.27
C LYS A 52 1.44 -13.99 2.92
N SER A 53 1.04 -13.36 4.03
CA SER A 53 -0.24 -13.63 4.70
C SER A 53 -1.36 -12.79 4.10
N THR A 54 -1.05 -11.56 3.69
CA THR A 54 -1.96 -10.65 2.99
C THR A 54 -1.29 -10.10 1.73
N THR A 55 -2.09 -9.61 0.78
CA THR A 55 -1.60 -8.83 -0.36
C THR A 55 -1.98 -7.37 -0.16
N LEU A 56 -1.02 -6.47 -0.32
CA LEU A 56 -1.22 -5.03 -0.13
C LEU A 56 -1.56 -4.35 -1.46
N TYR A 57 -2.59 -3.51 -1.43
CA TYR A 57 -3.09 -2.77 -2.57
C TYR A 57 -3.18 -1.28 -2.24
N ALA A 58 -3.17 -0.47 -3.29
CA ALA A 58 -3.40 0.96 -3.21
C ALA A 58 -4.38 1.43 -4.29
N VAL A 59 -5.29 2.31 -3.91
CA VAL A 59 -6.05 3.11 -4.86
C VAL A 59 -5.40 4.48 -4.93
N TRP A 60 -5.00 4.90 -6.12
CA TRP A 60 -4.49 6.24 -6.35
C TRP A 60 -5.45 6.99 -7.28
N PRO A 61 -6.09 8.09 -6.82
CA PRO A 61 -6.90 8.93 -7.67
C PRO A 61 -6.00 9.74 -8.61
N GLY A 62 -6.14 9.50 -9.91
CA GLY A 62 -5.67 10.40 -10.96
C GLY A 62 -6.66 11.54 -11.19
N ASN A 63 -6.40 12.33 -12.24
CA ASN A 63 -7.23 13.49 -12.56
C ASN A 63 -8.64 13.13 -13.06
N TRP A 64 -8.81 11.92 -13.62
CA TRP A 64 -10.05 11.51 -14.29
C TRP A 64 -10.53 10.10 -13.89
N SER A 65 -9.65 9.30 -13.27
CA SER A 65 -9.96 7.93 -12.84
C SER A 65 -9.22 7.59 -11.54
N SER A 66 -9.78 6.68 -10.77
CA SER A 66 -9.09 6.03 -9.66
C SER A 66 -8.56 4.69 -10.13
N ASP A 67 -7.24 4.54 -10.12
CA ASP A 67 -6.59 3.31 -10.54
C ASP A 67 -6.25 2.45 -9.32
N LEU A 68 -6.44 1.14 -9.47
CA LEU A 68 -6.06 0.14 -8.47
C LEU A 68 -4.67 -0.42 -8.79
N PHE A 69 -3.80 -0.37 -7.79
CA PHE A 69 -2.41 -0.84 -7.83
C PHE A 69 -2.18 -2.00 -6.87
N ILE A 70 -1.41 -3.01 -7.29
CA ILE A 70 -0.72 -3.92 -6.36
C ILE A 70 0.54 -3.24 -5.85
N ILE A 71 0.81 -3.38 -4.55
CA ILE A 71 2.12 -3.02 -3.99
C ILE A 71 3.01 -4.25 -4.09
N ASP A 72 3.60 -4.45 -5.26
CA ASP A 72 4.48 -5.56 -5.60
C ASP A 72 5.96 -5.27 -5.32
N ASP A 73 6.34 -3.99 -5.21
CA ASP A 73 7.63 -3.56 -4.68
C ASP A 73 7.52 -3.17 -3.20
N LEU A 74 7.69 -4.18 -2.34
CA LEU A 74 7.64 -4.02 -0.88
C LEU A 74 8.86 -3.24 -0.34
N ASP A 75 10.01 -3.28 -1.02
CA ASP A 75 11.20 -2.54 -0.63
C ASP A 75 11.03 -1.03 -0.89
N ALA A 76 10.48 -0.66 -2.05
CA ALA A 76 10.12 0.72 -2.37
C ALA A 76 9.09 1.25 -1.39
N PHE A 77 8.09 0.44 -1.03
CA PHE A 77 7.13 0.77 0.01
C PHE A 77 7.80 1.02 1.37
N ALA A 78 8.68 0.10 1.82
CA ALA A 78 9.35 0.21 3.10
C ALA A 78 10.26 1.45 3.20
N LYS A 79 11.04 1.73 2.14
CA LYS A 79 11.82 2.97 2.00
C LYS A 79 10.90 4.19 2.04
N ALA A 80 9.80 4.15 1.30
CA ALA A 80 8.82 5.21 1.28
C ALA A 80 8.07 5.38 2.61
N PHE A 81 8.20 4.51 3.62
CA PHE A 81 7.67 4.75 4.97
C PHE A 81 8.75 4.81 6.06
N ASN A 82 10.03 4.82 5.66
CA ASN A 82 11.19 4.80 6.55
C ASN A 82 11.10 3.63 7.56
N PHE A 83 10.91 2.42 7.04
CA PHE A 83 10.97 1.16 7.80
C PHE A 83 12.33 0.46 7.69
N ILE A 84 13.06 0.75 6.62
CA ILE A 84 14.43 0.30 6.31
C ILE A 84 15.26 1.48 5.79
#